data_AF-S0J1E0-F1
#
_entry.id   AF-S0J1E0-F1
#
_cell.length_a   1.000
_cell.length_b   1.000
_cell.length_c   1.000
_cell.angle_alpha   90.00
_cell.angle_beta   90.00
_cell.angle_gamma   90.00
#
_symmetry.space_group_name_H-M   'P 1'
#
loop_
_entity.id
_entity.type
_entity.pdbx_description
1 polymer ?
#
loop_
_entity_poly.entity_id
_entity_poly.type
_entity_poly.pdbx_seq_one_letter_code
_entity_poly.pdbx_strand_id
1 'polypeptide(L)'
;METIFTENWEQRLEMQFLKNGRCRKRAYICSPLSAEKDVDFLRNMHSARAYMYYAFEKMEMYARAPHAYLPMLLCDRIPSERDLALNFGLSLLENSEIILICGNHLSSGMKGEIAYAAWFQMPMVVFDEGLYPEVQKEIAEHGGNQQCVQLDRENYVMGFSTPVTYLENAAMLK
;
A
#
# COMPACT_ATOMS: atom_id res chain seq x y z
N MET A 1 0.24 13.82 18.10
CA MET A 1 0.22 14.27 16.71
C MET A 1 -1.23 14.56 16.41
N GLU A 2 -1.54 15.64 15.73
CA GLU A 2 -2.87 15.78 15.12
C GLU A 2 -2.98 14.71 14.01
N THR A 3 -4.08 13.95 14.03
CA THR A 3 -4.37 12.98 12.98
C THR A 3 -4.67 13.70 11.67
N ILE A 4 -4.17 13.18 10.54
CA ILE A 4 -4.58 13.67 9.20
C ILE A 4 -5.89 13.06 8.73
N PHE A 5 -6.33 11.97 9.37
CA PHE A 5 -7.56 11.27 9.06
C PHE A 5 -8.75 12.00 9.73
N THR A 6 -9.01 13.22 9.28
CA THR A 6 -10.20 14.00 9.66
C THR A 6 -11.44 13.42 8.99
N GLU A 7 -12.66 13.74 9.46
CA GLU A 7 -13.92 13.15 8.95
C GLU A 7 -14.08 13.13 7.42
N ASN A 8 -13.43 14.05 6.70
CA ASN A 8 -13.48 14.19 5.25
C ASN A 8 -12.24 13.68 4.47
N TRP A 9 -11.38 12.88 5.09
CA TRP A 9 -10.10 12.49 4.50
C TRP A 9 -10.25 11.62 3.24
N GLU A 10 -11.27 10.75 3.17
CA GLU A 10 -11.55 9.94 1.98
C GLU A 10 -11.96 10.83 0.79
N GLN A 11 -12.81 11.84 1.01
CA GLN A 11 -13.19 12.79 -0.04
C GLN A 11 -11.98 13.60 -0.53
N ARG A 12 -11.02 13.89 0.36
CA ARG A 12 -9.75 14.52 -0.03
C ARG A 12 -8.90 13.58 -0.89
N LEU A 13 -8.85 12.30 -0.56
CA LEU A 13 -8.16 11.29 -1.34
C LEU A 13 -8.74 11.17 -2.77
N GLU A 14 -10.06 11.20 -2.93
CA GLU A 14 -10.72 11.14 -4.24
C GLU A 14 -10.26 12.26 -5.18
N MET A 15 -9.88 13.41 -4.63
CA MET A 15 -9.42 14.56 -5.42
C MET A 15 -7.96 14.43 -5.90
N GLN A 16 -7.18 13.45 -5.44
CA GLN A 16 -5.72 13.41 -5.65
C GLN A 16 -5.32 13.48 -7.14
N PHE A 17 -6.12 12.87 -8.03
CA PHE A 17 -5.83 12.80 -9.46
C PHE A 17 -6.64 13.79 -10.32
N LEU A 18 -7.46 14.66 -9.72
CA LEU A 18 -8.23 15.67 -10.47
C LEU A 18 -7.34 16.78 -11.05
N LYS A 19 -6.12 16.94 -10.53
CA LYS A 19 -5.12 17.88 -11.02
C LYS A 19 -3.85 17.14 -11.41
N ASN A 20 -3.22 17.54 -12.51
CA ASN A 20 -1.96 16.95 -12.95
C ASN A 20 -0.78 17.54 -12.16
N GLY A 21 -0.48 16.97 -10.99
CA GLY A 21 0.69 17.32 -10.19
C GLY A 21 1.98 16.71 -10.75
N ARG A 22 2.51 17.27 -11.84
CA ARG A 22 3.69 16.74 -12.56
C ARG A 22 4.97 16.58 -11.72
N CYS A 23 5.03 17.15 -10.51
CA CYS A 23 6.21 17.12 -9.65
C CYS A 23 6.19 16.03 -8.56
N ARG A 24 5.10 15.28 -8.39
CA ARG A 24 5.00 14.25 -7.35
C ARG A 24 5.32 12.87 -7.92
N LYS A 25 6.09 12.09 -7.15
CA LYS A 25 6.41 10.69 -7.51
C LYS A 25 5.15 9.84 -7.53
N ARG A 26 5.05 8.92 -8.49
CA ARG A 26 4.00 7.90 -8.53
C ARG A 26 4.42 6.70 -7.68
N ALA A 27 3.61 6.36 -6.70
CA ALA A 27 3.84 5.23 -5.81
C ALA A 27 2.79 4.15 -6.00
N TYR A 28 3.18 2.89 -5.77
CA TYR A 28 2.26 1.77 -5.67
C TYR A 28 2.20 1.29 -4.22
N ILE A 29 1.01 1.19 -3.64
CA ILE A 29 0.82 0.61 -2.31
C ILE A 29 0.75 -0.90 -2.47
N CYS A 30 1.67 -1.60 -1.83
CA CYS A 30 1.64 -3.04 -1.68
C CYS A 30 1.20 -3.34 -0.24
N SER A 31 -0.01 -3.88 -0.05
CA SER A 31 -0.57 -4.17 1.27
C SER A 31 -1.53 -5.36 1.21
N PRO A 32 -1.89 -5.97 2.35
CA PRO A 32 -2.86 -7.07 2.36
C PRO A 32 -4.22 -6.65 1.78
N LEU A 33 -4.90 -7.58 1.11
CA LEU A 33 -6.31 -7.50 0.72
C LEU A 33 -7.08 -8.72 1.23
N SER A 34 -6.76 -9.90 0.69
CA SER A 34 -7.49 -11.14 1.00
C SER A 34 -7.41 -11.47 2.50
N ALA A 35 -8.54 -11.89 3.06
CA ALA A 35 -8.67 -12.29 4.46
C ALA A 35 -9.76 -13.37 4.58
N GLU A 36 -9.71 -14.15 5.67
CA GLU A 36 -10.71 -15.21 5.91
C GLU A 36 -12.11 -14.64 6.21
N LYS A 37 -12.16 -13.53 6.96
CA LYS A 37 -13.41 -12.88 7.37
C LYS A 37 -13.68 -11.64 6.53
N ASP A 38 -14.93 -11.44 6.15
CA ASP A 38 -15.35 -10.27 5.35
C ASP A 38 -15.05 -8.93 6.03
N VAL A 39 -15.15 -8.88 7.37
CA VAL A 39 -14.79 -7.68 8.14
C VAL A 39 -13.31 -7.33 7.96
N ASP A 40 -12.43 -8.32 7.90
CA ASP A 40 -11.00 -8.11 7.73
C ASP A 40 -10.67 -7.73 6.28
N PHE A 41 -11.38 -8.30 5.31
CA PHE A 41 -11.27 -7.93 3.90
C PHE A 41 -11.65 -6.46 3.68
N LEU A 42 -12.80 -6.02 4.21
CA LEU A 42 -13.24 -4.63 4.14
C LEU A 42 -12.29 -3.68 4.87
N ARG A 43 -11.76 -4.11 6.02
CA ARG A 43 -10.75 -3.35 6.76
C ARG A 43 -9.47 -3.18 5.96
N ASN A 44 -9.01 -4.20 5.25
CA ASN A 44 -7.84 -4.12 4.37
C ASN A 44 -8.06 -3.15 3.21
N MET A 45 -9.25 -3.14 2.59
CA MET A 45 -9.60 -2.14 1.57
C MET A 45 -9.51 -0.72 2.13
N HIS A 46 -10.05 -0.50 3.33
CA HIS A 46 -10.00 0.80 4.00
C HIS A 46 -8.57 1.21 4.40
N SER A 47 -7.75 0.28 4.91
CA SER A 47 -6.34 0.54 5.20
C SER A 47 -5.54 0.90 3.95
N ALA A 48 -5.81 0.25 2.81
CA ALA A 48 -5.20 0.61 1.53
C ALA A 48 -5.49 2.07 1.14
N ARG A 49 -6.73 2.55 1.33
CA ARG A 49 -7.08 3.98 1.14
C ARG A 49 -6.30 4.88 2.08
N ALA A 50 -6.20 4.49 3.35
CA ALA A 50 -5.49 5.27 4.35
C ALA A 50 -4.00 5.40 4.03
N TYR A 51 -3.35 4.34 3.55
CA TYR A 51 -1.97 4.40 3.06
C TYR A 51 -1.84 5.33 1.84
N MET A 52 -2.78 5.26 0.88
CA MET A 52 -2.77 6.16 -0.27
C MET A 52 -2.86 7.63 0.16
N TYR A 53 -3.76 7.94 1.10
CA TYR A 53 -3.95 9.29 1.61
C TYR A 53 -2.76 9.77 2.44
N TYR A 54 -2.20 8.92 3.29
CA TYR A 54 -1.00 9.26 4.05
C TYR A 54 0.18 9.59 3.14
N ALA A 55 0.42 8.77 2.11
CA ALA A 55 1.45 9.02 1.12
C ALA A 55 1.22 10.36 0.38
N PHE A 56 -0.04 10.70 0.08
CA PHE A 56 -0.40 11.98 -0.55
C PHE A 56 -0.17 13.20 0.35
N GLU A 57 -0.57 13.13 1.62
CA GLU A 57 -0.53 14.26 2.56
C GLU A 57 0.83 14.45 3.23
N LYS A 58 1.55 13.36 3.53
CA LYS A 58 2.78 13.40 4.34
C LYS A 58 4.05 13.12 3.55
N MET A 59 3.96 12.35 2.47
CA MET A 59 5.13 11.95 1.67
C MET A 59 5.18 12.63 0.30
N GLU A 60 4.19 13.47 -0.02
CA GLU A 60 4.07 14.16 -1.31
C GLU A 60 4.07 13.23 -2.53
N MET A 61 3.51 12.01 -2.37
CA MET A 61 3.45 11.00 -3.43
C MET A 61 2.03 10.78 -3.95
N TYR A 62 1.91 10.40 -5.21
CA TYR A 62 0.67 9.89 -5.79
C TYR A 62 0.63 8.37 -5.70
N ALA A 63 0.10 7.88 -4.58
CA ALA A 63 0.00 6.47 -4.31
C ALA A 63 -1.27 5.84 -4.92
N ARG A 64 -1.12 4.67 -5.52
CA ARG A 64 -2.19 3.88 -6.13
C ARG A 64 -2.28 2.52 -5.46
N ALA A 65 -3.50 2.07 -5.21
CA ALA A 65 -3.81 0.75 -4.67
C ALA A 65 -5.10 0.25 -5.31
N PRO A 66 -5.06 -0.57 -6.38
CA PRO A 66 -6.29 -1.09 -7.00
C PRO A 66 -7.19 -1.78 -5.98
N HIS A 67 -6.62 -2.56 -5.06
CA HIS A 67 -7.34 -3.30 -4.02
C HIS A 67 -8.10 -2.43 -3.02
N ALA A 68 -7.88 -1.11 -2.99
CA ALA A 68 -8.70 -0.18 -2.20
C ALA A 68 -10.14 -0.03 -2.74
N TYR A 69 -10.35 -0.30 -4.04
CA TYR A 69 -11.61 0.00 -4.73
C TYR A 69 -12.07 -1.08 -5.70
N LEU A 70 -11.14 -1.71 -6.41
CA LEU A 70 -11.44 -2.69 -7.45
C LEU A 70 -12.25 -3.91 -6.95
N PRO A 71 -12.13 -4.35 -5.67
CA PRO A 71 -13.01 -5.39 -5.13
C PRO A 71 -14.51 -5.04 -5.09
N MET A 72 -14.88 -3.77 -5.28
CA MET A 72 -16.29 -3.36 -5.43
C MET A 72 -16.83 -3.65 -6.85
N LEU A 73 -15.93 -3.90 -7.81
CA LEU A 73 -16.25 -4.17 -9.21
C LEU A 73 -15.94 -5.60 -9.62
N LEU A 74 -14.92 -6.21 -9.00
CA LEU A 74 -14.39 -7.54 -9.28
C LEU A 74 -14.33 -8.36 -7.98
N CYS A 75 -15.05 -9.46 -7.94
CA CYS A 75 -15.09 -10.38 -6.80
C CYS A 75 -13.77 -11.17 -6.70
N ASP A 76 -12.96 -10.88 -5.67
CA ASP A 76 -11.67 -11.55 -5.41
C ASP A 76 -11.78 -13.08 -5.23
N ARG A 77 -12.99 -13.59 -4.94
CA ARG A 77 -13.26 -15.02 -4.79
C ARG A 77 -13.49 -15.74 -6.13
N ILE A 78 -13.69 -15.00 -7.22
CA ILE A 78 -13.82 -15.55 -8.58
C ILE A 78 -12.45 -15.48 -9.25
N PRO A 79 -11.80 -16.63 -9.57
CA PRO A 79 -10.43 -16.64 -10.09
C PRO A 79 -10.20 -15.73 -11.30
N SER A 80 -11.10 -15.75 -12.30
CA SER A 80 -10.97 -14.92 -13.49
C SER A 80 -11.08 -13.41 -13.23
N GLU A 81 -11.88 -13.01 -12.24
CA GLU A 81 -12.01 -11.60 -11.85
C GLU A 81 -10.81 -11.16 -11.01
N ARG A 82 -10.31 -12.05 -10.15
CA ARG A 82 -9.04 -11.85 -9.43
C ARG A 82 -7.86 -11.69 -10.40
N ASP A 83 -7.76 -12.52 -11.43
CA ASP A 83 -6.72 -12.42 -12.44
C ASP A 83 -6.80 -11.09 -13.20
N LEU A 84 -8.01 -10.63 -13.53
CA LEU A 84 -8.21 -9.31 -14.13
C LEU A 84 -7.74 -8.18 -13.18
N ALA A 85 -8.07 -8.27 -11.90
CA ALA A 85 -7.64 -7.30 -10.88
C ALA A 85 -6.12 -7.28 -10.70
N LEU A 86 -5.48 -8.45 -10.67
CA LEU A 86 -4.02 -8.58 -10.55
C LEU A 86 -3.30 -8.00 -11.78
N ASN A 87 -3.75 -8.32 -13.00
CA ASN A 87 -3.17 -7.77 -14.22
C ASN A 87 -3.28 -6.24 -14.28
N PHE A 88 -4.40 -5.68 -13.85
CA PHE A 88 -4.57 -4.24 -13.73
C PHE A 88 -3.62 -3.65 -12.68
N GLY A 89 -3.47 -4.30 -11.53
CA GLY A 89 -2.52 -3.88 -10.48
C GLY A 89 -1.07 -3.89 -10.94
N LEU A 90 -0.61 -4.95 -11.58
CA LEU A 90 0.74 -5.04 -12.16
C LEU A 90 0.98 -3.93 -13.20
N SER A 91 -0.01 -3.63 -14.05
CA SER A 91 0.09 -2.52 -15.00
C SER A 91 0.28 -1.17 -14.31
N LEU A 92 -0.39 -0.92 -13.17
CA LEU A 92 -0.17 0.29 -12.38
C LEU A 92 1.18 0.29 -11.67
N LEU A 93 1.64 -0.87 -11.18
CA LEU A 93 2.93 -1.03 -10.53
C LEU A 93 4.07 -0.69 -11.51
N GLU A 94 4.05 -1.20 -12.74
CA GLU A 94 5.02 -0.86 -13.80
C GLU A 94 5.10 0.63 -14.09
N ASN A 95 3.96 1.33 -13.98
CA ASN A 95 3.87 2.77 -14.22
C ASN A 95 4.20 3.61 -12.98
N SER A 96 4.63 2.98 -11.89
CA SER A 96 5.03 3.63 -10.63
C SER A 96 6.55 3.74 -10.54
N GLU A 97 7.03 4.70 -9.76
CA GLU A 97 8.46 4.96 -9.56
C GLU A 97 8.99 4.29 -8.28
N ILE A 98 8.09 3.91 -7.37
CA ILE A 98 8.40 3.34 -6.07
C ILE A 98 7.26 2.46 -5.58
N ILE A 99 7.58 1.40 -4.85
CA ILE A 99 6.61 0.57 -4.14
C ILE A 99 6.69 0.83 -2.63
N LEU A 100 5.54 1.01 -1.99
CA LEU A 100 5.40 1.25 -0.56
C LEU A 100 4.79 0.00 0.07
N ILE A 101 5.60 -0.77 0.82
CA ILE A 101 5.20 -2.02 1.47
C ILE A 101 4.56 -1.68 2.82
N CYS A 102 3.24 -1.73 2.87
CA CYS A 102 2.43 -1.24 3.98
C CYS A 102 1.79 -2.39 4.78
N GLY A 103 1.51 -2.12 6.05
CA GLY A 103 1.03 -3.11 7.01
C GLY A 103 2.17 -3.87 7.69
N ASN A 104 1.80 -4.90 8.45
CA ASN A 104 2.68 -5.59 9.39
C ASN A 104 2.89 -7.08 9.10
N HIS A 105 2.49 -7.56 7.91
CA HIS A 105 2.70 -8.93 7.47
C HIS A 105 2.67 -9.02 5.93
N LEU A 106 3.34 -10.03 5.36
CA LEU A 106 3.32 -10.28 3.92
C LEU A 106 2.20 -11.25 3.55
N SER A 107 1.25 -10.78 2.75
CA SER A 107 0.26 -11.64 2.10
C SER A 107 0.80 -12.29 0.82
N SER A 108 0.16 -13.35 0.33
CA SER A 108 0.54 -13.98 -0.95
C SER A 108 0.46 -13.03 -2.14
N GLY A 109 -0.52 -12.12 -2.16
CA GLY A 109 -0.64 -11.08 -3.18
C GLY A 109 0.55 -10.12 -3.16
N MET A 110 0.93 -9.65 -1.96
CA MET A 110 2.08 -8.75 -1.78
C MET A 110 3.38 -9.41 -2.24
N LYS A 111 3.58 -10.69 -1.97
CA LYS A 111 4.76 -11.42 -2.44
C LYS A 111 4.85 -11.43 -3.96
N GLY A 112 3.73 -11.62 -4.65
CA GLY A 112 3.67 -11.52 -6.12
C GLY A 112 4.05 -10.14 -6.63
N GLU A 113 3.57 -9.07 -5.99
CA GLU A 113 3.92 -7.68 -6.33
C GLU A 113 5.40 -7.37 -6.05
N ILE A 114 5.94 -7.84 -4.92
CA ILE A 114 7.35 -7.69 -4.54
C ILE A 114 8.25 -8.44 -5.53
N ALA A 115 7.92 -9.68 -5.87
CA ALA A 115 8.65 -10.47 -6.86
C ALA A 115 8.66 -9.77 -8.22
N TYR A 116 7.51 -9.22 -8.64
CA TYR A 116 7.41 -8.45 -9.87
C TYR A 116 8.29 -7.20 -9.85
N ALA A 117 8.19 -6.39 -8.79
CA ALA A 117 8.98 -5.17 -8.63
C ALA A 117 10.50 -5.45 -8.51
N ALA A 118 10.86 -6.58 -7.90
CA ALA A 118 12.25 -7.03 -7.77
C ALA A 118 12.89 -7.31 -9.13
N TRP A 119 12.12 -7.92 -10.06
CA TRP A 119 12.57 -8.18 -11.43
C TRP A 119 12.96 -6.90 -12.17
N PHE A 120 12.23 -5.81 -11.93
CA PHE A 120 12.49 -4.48 -12.52
C PHE A 120 13.42 -3.60 -11.68
N GLN A 121 13.99 -4.13 -10.59
CA GLN A 121 14.81 -3.40 -9.62
C GLN A 121 14.17 -2.10 -9.11
N MET A 122 12.85 -2.10 -8.95
CA MET A 122 12.12 -0.91 -8.49
C MET A 122 12.51 -0.56 -7.04
N PRO A 123 12.68 0.74 -6.71
CA PRO A 123 12.85 1.17 -5.33
C PRO A 123 11.65 0.77 -4.47
N MET A 124 11.92 0.26 -3.27
CA MET A 124 10.92 -0.21 -2.30
C MET A 124 11.14 0.45 -0.94
N VAL A 125 10.06 0.80 -0.27
CA VAL A 125 10.10 1.31 1.11
C VAL A 125 9.24 0.41 2.00
N VAL A 126 9.82 -0.05 3.09
CA VAL A 126 9.14 -0.82 4.14
C VAL A 126 9.03 0.05 5.38
N PHE A 127 7.91 -0.01 6.08
CA PHE A 127 7.65 0.83 7.26
C PHE A 127 7.55 0.06 8.57
N ASP A 128 7.38 -1.27 8.49
CA ASP A 128 7.40 -2.16 9.65
C ASP A 128 8.76 -2.84 9.78
N GLU A 129 9.37 -2.77 10.97
CA GLU A 129 10.69 -3.35 11.22
C GLU A 129 10.69 -4.88 11.16
N GLY A 130 9.59 -5.52 11.58
CA GLY A 130 9.43 -6.97 11.51
C GLY A 130 9.32 -7.48 10.08
N LEU A 131 8.69 -6.68 9.21
CA LEU A 131 8.48 -7.00 7.80
C LEU A 131 9.72 -6.81 6.93
N TYR A 132 10.61 -5.87 7.28
CA TYR A 132 11.81 -5.57 6.52
C TYR A 132 12.68 -6.80 6.17
N PRO A 133 13.05 -7.69 7.11
CA PRO A 133 13.80 -8.90 6.77
C PRO A 133 13.02 -9.88 5.89
N GLU A 134 11.69 -9.95 6.00
CA GLU A 134 10.87 -10.80 5.14
C GLU A 134 10.85 -10.31 3.69
N VAL A 135 10.74 -8.99 3.48
CA VAL A 135 10.83 -8.37 2.15
C VAL A 135 12.21 -8.59 1.54
N GLN A 136 13.28 -8.40 2.33
CA GLN A 136 14.65 -8.66 1.90
C GLN A 136 14.85 -10.10 1.43
N LYS A 137 14.22 -11.07 2.11
CA LYS A 137 14.24 -12.48 1.73
C LYS A 137 13.48 -12.72 0.41
N GLU A 138 12.26 -12.19 0.29
CA GLU A 138 11.43 -12.36 -0.91
C GLU A 138 12.14 -11.84 -2.17
N ILE A 139 12.83 -10.71 -2.07
CA ILE A 139 13.62 -10.13 -3.18
C ILE A 139 14.80 -11.02 -3.55
N ALA A 140 15.53 -11.54 -2.55
CA ALA A 140 16.66 -12.43 -2.80
C ALA A 140 16.24 -13.73 -3.49
N GLU A 141 15.09 -14.30 -3.09
CA GLU A 141 14.52 -15.51 -3.70
C GLU A 141 14.14 -15.29 -5.17
N HIS A 142 13.83 -14.06 -5.57
CA HIS A 142 13.45 -13.68 -6.93
C HIS A 142 14.57 -12.97 -7.72
N GLY A 143 15.81 -13.04 -7.23
CA GLY A 143 17.00 -12.51 -7.93
C GLY A 143 17.09 -10.98 -7.98
N GLY A 144 16.32 -10.27 -7.16
CA GLY A 144 16.35 -8.80 -7.08
C GLY A 144 17.52 -8.27 -6.27
N ASN A 145 17.83 -6.98 -6.45
CA ASN A 145 18.84 -6.29 -5.67
C ASN A 145 18.27 -5.82 -4.32
N GLN A 146 18.78 -6.40 -3.24
CA GLN A 146 18.42 -6.05 -1.86
C GLN A 146 18.68 -4.58 -1.50
N GLN A 147 19.58 -3.89 -2.22
CA GLN A 147 19.85 -2.46 -2.05
C GLN A 147 18.71 -1.56 -2.56
N CYS A 148 17.74 -2.12 -3.31
CA CYS A 148 16.56 -1.38 -3.75
C CYS A 148 15.54 -1.16 -2.62
N VAL A 149 15.72 -1.74 -1.43
CA VAL A 149 14.80 -1.60 -0.30
C VAL A 149 15.37 -0.70 0.78
N GLN A 150 14.54 0.22 1.27
CA GLN A 150 14.82 1.04 2.43
C GLN A 150 13.79 0.76 3.54
N LEU A 151 14.24 0.77 4.79
CA LEU A 151 13.37 0.85 5.97
C LEU A 151 13.16 2.33 6.35
N ASP A 152 11.91 2.76 6.37
CA ASP A 152 11.50 4.11 6.79
C ASP A 152 10.83 4.05 8.16
N ARG A 153 11.48 4.66 9.16
CA ARG A 153 11.01 4.72 10.54
C ARG A 153 10.26 6.02 10.86
N GLU A 154 10.35 7.03 10.00
CA GLU A 154 9.71 8.32 10.20
C GLU A 154 8.22 8.22 9.85
N ASN A 155 7.90 7.49 8.79
CA ASN A 155 6.54 7.25 8.31
C ASN A 155 5.93 5.95 8.88
N TYR A 156 6.21 5.64 10.15
CA TYR A 156 5.83 4.40 10.84
C TYR A 156 4.32 4.08 10.79
N VAL A 157 3.46 5.09 10.59
CA VAL A 157 2.00 4.92 10.45
C VAL A 157 1.65 3.94 9.32
N MET A 158 2.46 3.92 8.26
CA MET A 158 2.28 3.04 7.10
C MET A 158 2.52 1.55 7.44
N GLY A 159 3.17 1.24 8.57
CA GLY A 159 3.37 -0.13 9.07
C GLY A 159 2.19 -0.70 9.86
N PHE A 160 1.21 0.12 10.29
CA PHE A 160 0.07 -0.40 11.04
C PHE A 160 -0.96 -1.06 10.14
N SER A 161 -1.56 -2.17 10.59
CA SER A 161 -2.69 -2.82 9.91
C SER A 161 -3.97 -1.97 9.88
N THR A 162 -4.13 -1.04 10.82
CA THR A 162 -5.25 -0.09 10.93
C THR A 162 -4.75 1.32 11.25
N PRO A 163 -4.18 2.04 10.26
CA PRO A 163 -3.50 3.33 10.50
C PRO A 163 -4.44 4.42 11.02
N VAL A 164 -5.71 4.42 10.59
CA VAL A 164 -6.72 5.40 11.01
C VAL A 164 -7.01 5.29 12.50
N THR A 165 -7.45 4.11 12.96
CA THR A 165 -7.80 3.85 14.36
C THR A 165 -6.63 4.08 15.31
N TYR A 166 -5.40 3.77 14.89
CA TYR A 166 -4.22 4.03 15.69
C TYR A 166 -4.04 5.53 15.97
N LEU A 167 -4.12 6.37 14.94
CA LEU A 167 -3.94 7.81 15.10
C LEU A 167 -5.11 8.47 15.84
N GLU A 168 -6.34 8.00 15.67
CA GLU A 168 -7.50 8.45 16.44
C GLU A 168 -7.29 8.19 17.95
N ASN A 169 -6.91 6.96 18.31
CA ASN A 169 -6.63 6.61 19.71
C ASN A 169 -5.46 7.41 20.28
N ALA A 170 -4.40 7.61 19.50
CA ALA A 170 -3.24 8.40 19.93
C ALA A 170 -3.57 9.89 20.10
N ALA A 171 -4.57 10.42 19.37
CA ALA A 171 -5.06 11.78 19.53
C ALA A 171 -5.95 11.94 20.78
N MET A 172 -6.74 10.91 21.13
CA MET A 172 -7.59 10.92 22.33
C MET A 172 -6.82 10.77 23.65
N LEU A 173 -5.58 10.28 23.62
CA LEU A 173 -4.71 10.11 24.79
C LEU A 173 -3.89 11.37 25.14
N LYS A 174 -4.14 12.50 24.48
CA LYS A 174 -3.49 13.80 24.70
C LYS A 174 -4.44 14.79 25.34
#